data_AF-A0A3D0XG89-F1
#
_entry.id   AF-A0A3D0XG89-F1
#
_cell.length_a   1.000
_cell.length_b   1.000
_cell.length_c   1.000
_cell.angle_alpha   90.00
_cell.angle_beta   90.00
_cell.angle_gamma   90.00
#
_symmetry.space_group_name_H-M   'P 1'
#
loop_
_entity.id
_entity.type
_entity.pdbx_description
1 polymer ?
#
loop_
_entity_poly.entity_id
_entity_poly.type
_entity_poly.pdbx_seq_one_letter_code
_entity_poly.pdbx_strand_id
1 'polypeptide(L)'
;MLASQHRVFDDPSKSGNDIRWVFSDNGFMLPAAHWSFHPKNTCRLVGQLIVMGHLGLSIIAQDFPGDMPLSKVLLPDQGWERAADGFQFTDGACSDAEGHFYFSGRRGDENAIYRIHHAHGLEVFIADAPGVSGLAFGPDGRLYGCRWSQNEVIVFDEQHKMVV
;
A
#
# COMPACT_ATOMS: atom_id res chain seq x y z
N MET A 1 -22.10 -24.16 22.96
CA MET A 1 -20.74 -24.03 23.54
C MET A 1 -19.74 -24.04 22.41
N LEU A 2 -19.06 -22.92 22.19
CA LEU A 2 -17.63 -22.82 21.84
C LEU A 2 -17.33 -21.33 21.72
N ALA A 3 -16.73 -20.80 22.78
CA ALA A 3 -16.12 -19.49 22.80
C ALA A 3 -14.71 -19.61 22.21
N SER A 4 -14.31 -18.67 21.35
CA SER A 4 -12.90 -18.35 21.10
C SER A 4 -12.84 -16.85 20.79
N GLN A 5 -12.85 -16.04 21.84
CA GLN A 5 -11.67 -15.40 22.44
C GLN A 5 -11.18 -14.20 21.62
N HIS A 6 -11.46 -13.03 22.19
CA HIS A 6 -10.74 -11.78 21.98
C HIS A 6 -9.22 -12.00 21.94
N ARG A 7 -8.54 -11.35 20.99
CA ARG A 7 -7.18 -10.83 21.17
C ARG A 7 -7.21 -9.41 20.64
N VAL A 8 -7.34 -8.41 21.51
CA VAL A 8 -6.22 -7.67 22.11
C VAL A 8 -5.25 -7.27 21.01
N PHE A 9 -5.35 -6.01 20.58
CA PHE A 9 -4.33 -5.38 19.76
C PHE A 9 -3.01 -5.48 20.50
N ASP A 10 -2.06 -6.24 19.96
CA ASP A 10 -0.70 -6.25 20.48
C ASP A 10 -0.12 -4.83 20.41
N ASP A 11 0.72 -4.52 21.40
CA ASP A 11 1.51 -3.30 21.53
C ASP A 11 2.09 -2.85 20.18
N PRO A 12 1.75 -1.65 19.67
CA PRO A 12 2.24 -1.16 18.38
C PRO A 12 3.76 -0.94 18.33
N SER A 13 4.46 -1.00 19.48
CA SER A 13 5.93 -1.03 19.51
C SER A 13 6.52 -2.42 19.19
N LYS A 14 5.67 -3.46 19.09
CA LYS A 14 6.06 -4.86 18.80
C LYS A 14 5.52 -5.40 17.48
N SER A 15 4.69 -4.66 16.75
CA SER A 15 4.37 -5.01 15.38
C SER A 15 5.62 -4.79 14.54
N GLY A 16 6.24 -5.88 14.08
CA GLY A 16 7.25 -5.82 13.02
C GLY A 16 6.67 -5.21 11.74
N ASN A 17 7.44 -5.21 10.65
CA ASN A 17 7.03 -4.69 9.35
C ASN A 17 5.88 -5.52 8.74
N ASP A 18 4.71 -5.49 9.36
CA ASP A 18 3.48 -6.10 8.90
C ASP A 18 2.87 -5.23 7.81
N ILE A 19 2.47 -5.85 6.70
CA ILE A 19 1.82 -5.15 5.60
C ILE A 19 0.31 -5.11 5.86
N ARG A 20 -0.28 -3.91 5.82
CA ARG A 20 -1.72 -3.65 5.98
C ARG A 20 -2.28 -3.04 4.71
N TRP A 21 -3.46 -3.50 4.26
CA TRP A 21 -4.09 -3.03 3.02
C TRP A 21 -5.60 -2.74 3.20
N VAL A 22 -6.13 -1.98 2.25
CA VAL A 22 -7.57 -1.85 1.95
C VAL A 22 -7.74 -2.32 0.51
N PHE A 23 -8.47 -3.40 0.28
CA PHE A 23 -8.77 -3.84 -1.08
C PHE A 23 -9.88 -2.97 -1.67
N SER A 24 -9.67 -2.42 -2.87
CA SER A 24 -10.69 -1.72 -3.65
C SER A 24 -10.97 -2.49 -4.94
N ASP A 25 -12.23 -2.72 -5.27
CA ASP A 25 -12.67 -3.46 -6.47
C ASP A 25 -12.40 -2.75 -7.82
N ASN A 26 -11.71 -1.61 -7.81
CA ASN A 26 -11.58 -0.74 -8.96
C ASN A 26 -10.17 -0.79 -9.55
N GLY A 27 -9.96 -1.65 -10.56
CA GLY A 27 -8.84 -1.50 -11.47
C GLY A 27 -9.13 -0.35 -12.43
N PHE A 28 -8.37 0.76 -12.39
CA PHE A 28 -8.32 1.69 -13.53
C PHE A 28 -7.07 2.59 -13.60
N MET A 29 -6.62 2.77 -14.84
CA MET A 29 -5.58 3.66 -15.36
C MET A 29 -5.94 5.16 -15.31
N LEU A 30 -4.91 6.01 -15.25
CA LEU A 30 -5.00 7.48 -15.40
C LEU A 30 -5.40 7.91 -16.83
N PRO A 31 -6.03 9.10 -16.98
CA PRO A 31 -5.35 10.11 -17.79
C PRO A 31 -5.44 11.56 -17.28
N ALA A 32 -4.29 12.23 -17.48
CA ALA A 32 -4.02 13.62 -17.85
C ALA A 32 -4.91 14.77 -17.31
N ALA A 33 -4.23 15.67 -16.60
CA ALA A 33 -4.70 16.99 -16.21
C ALA A 33 -4.88 17.95 -17.40
N HIS A 34 -5.99 18.70 -17.38
CA HIS A 34 -6.15 19.98 -18.07
C HIS A 34 -6.62 21.00 -17.02
N TRP A 35 -5.77 21.99 -16.72
CA TRP A 35 -6.11 23.13 -15.88
C TRP A 35 -6.53 24.32 -16.74
N SER A 36 -7.51 25.09 -16.29
CA SER A 36 -7.75 26.46 -16.74
C SER A 36 -8.29 27.27 -15.56
N PHE A 37 -7.41 28.07 -14.95
CA PHE A 37 -7.78 29.06 -13.92
C PHE A 37 -8.39 30.28 -14.59
N HIS A 38 -9.51 30.78 -14.05
CA HIS A 38 -9.98 32.14 -14.30
C HIS A 38 -10.31 32.80 -12.94
N PRO A 39 -9.59 33.86 -12.52
CA PRO A 39 -9.86 34.53 -11.26
C PRO A 39 -10.88 35.65 -11.51
N LYS A 40 -11.88 35.76 -10.63
CA LYS A 40 -12.58 36.99 -10.22
C LYS A 40 -13.75 36.59 -9.29
N ASN A 41 -13.56 36.75 -7.99
CA ASN A 41 -14.43 37.60 -7.16
C ASN A 41 -13.94 37.64 -5.71
N THR A 42 -13.38 38.79 -5.40
CA THR A 42 -12.93 39.33 -4.13
C THR A 42 -14.04 39.50 -3.09
N CYS A 43 -13.69 39.24 -1.83
CA CYS A 43 -14.07 39.93 -0.60
C CYS A 43 -15.56 40.15 -0.26
N ARG A 44 -16.04 39.54 0.85
CA ARG A 44 -16.59 40.21 2.06
C ARG A 44 -17.35 39.22 2.97
N LEU A 45 -16.83 38.90 4.14
CA LEU A 45 -17.39 39.31 5.45
C LEU A 45 -16.51 38.81 6.60
N VAL A 46 -16.20 39.72 7.51
CA VAL A 46 -15.47 39.52 8.76
C VAL A 46 -16.47 39.34 9.89
N GLY A 47 -16.21 38.41 10.83
CA GLY A 47 -16.48 38.64 12.26
C GLY A 47 -17.48 37.71 12.98
N GLN A 48 -16.94 37.03 14.01
CA GLN A 48 -17.60 36.57 15.26
C GLN A 48 -18.54 35.36 15.12
N LEU A 49 -18.61 34.36 16.02
CA LEU A 49 -18.37 34.33 17.46
C LEU A 49 -18.09 32.87 17.88
N ILE A 50 -17.15 32.65 18.81
CA ILE A 50 -16.93 31.36 19.48
C ILE A 50 -18.13 31.09 20.38
N VAL A 51 -18.93 30.06 20.06
CA VAL A 51 -19.86 29.43 21.00
C VAL A 51 -19.54 27.95 21.07
N MET A 52 -19.02 27.56 22.21
CA MET A 52 -18.68 26.20 22.59
C MET A 52 -19.97 25.48 22.98
N GLY A 53 -20.32 24.41 22.25
CA GLY A 53 -21.51 23.61 22.54
C GLY A 53 -21.60 22.41 21.62
N HIS A 54 -20.96 21.32 22.01
CA HIS A 54 -21.12 19.93 21.54
C HIS A 54 -21.97 19.70 20.28
N LEU A 55 -21.45 20.08 19.12
CA LEU A 55 -21.82 19.49 17.84
C LEU A 55 -20.54 18.91 17.26
N GLY A 56 -20.64 17.65 16.83
CA GLY A 56 -19.51 16.83 16.41
C GLY A 56 -18.53 17.63 15.55
N LEU A 57 -17.25 17.53 15.93
CA LEU A 57 -16.15 17.80 15.01
C LEU A 57 -16.37 16.86 13.83
N SER A 58 -17.16 17.29 12.85
CA SER A 58 -17.12 16.71 11.53
C SER A 58 -15.71 17.01 11.09
N ILE A 59 -14.87 15.97 11.09
CA ILE A 59 -13.58 16.00 10.41
C ILE A 59 -13.95 16.40 8.98
N ILE A 60 -13.79 17.67 8.65
CA ILE A 60 -13.85 18.10 7.26
C ILE A 60 -12.66 17.38 6.65
N ALA A 61 -12.92 16.36 5.83
CA ALA A 61 -11.91 15.73 5.02
C ALA A 61 -11.08 16.85 4.36
N GLN A 62 -9.76 16.77 4.45
CA GLN A 62 -8.83 17.81 3.98
C GLN A 62 -8.84 17.89 2.44
N ASP A 63 -9.95 18.32 1.86
CA ASP A 63 -10.15 18.42 0.42
C ASP A 63 -9.81 19.82 -0.06
N PHE A 64 -8.52 20.15 -0.03
CA PHE A 64 -8.04 21.40 -0.61
C PHE A 64 -8.13 21.33 -2.16
N PRO A 65 -8.47 22.44 -2.84
CA PRO A 65 -8.48 22.48 -4.29
C PRO A 65 -7.11 22.07 -4.87
N GLY A 66 -7.09 21.01 -5.68
CA GLY A 66 -5.87 20.47 -6.27
C GLY A 66 -5.22 19.34 -5.47
N ASP A 67 -5.74 19.00 -4.29
CA ASP A 67 -5.30 17.85 -3.50
C ASP A 67 -6.14 16.59 -3.83
N MET A 68 -5.52 15.42 -3.70
CA MET A 68 -6.18 14.13 -3.71
C MET A 68 -6.11 13.57 -2.28
N PRO A 69 -6.98 14.06 -1.36
CA PRO A 69 -7.00 13.54 -0.01
C PRO A 69 -7.28 12.04 -0.02
N LEU A 70 -6.75 11.36 0.99
CA LEU A 70 -6.89 9.92 1.15
C LEU A 70 -8.36 9.46 1.11
N SER A 71 -9.30 10.28 1.58
CA SER A 71 -10.75 10.00 1.52
C SER A 71 -11.33 9.88 0.10
N LYS A 72 -10.64 10.36 -0.94
CA LYS A 72 -11.04 10.17 -2.35
C LYS A 72 -10.60 8.82 -2.93
N VAL A 73 -9.66 8.14 -2.27
CA VAL A 73 -9.10 6.86 -2.73
C VAL A 73 -9.59 5.70 -1.86
N LEU A 74 -9.80 5.95 -0.56
CA LEU A 74 -10.32 4.94 0.35
C LEU A 74 -11.80 4.63 0.10
N LEU A 75 -12.16 3.37 0.27
CA LEU A 75 -13.55 2.97 0.37
C LEU A 75 -14.17 3.57 1.65
N PRO A 76 -15.40 4.12 1.57
CA PRO A 76 -16.10 4.61 2.76
C PRO A 76 -16.29 3.51 3.81
N ASP A 77 -16.12 3.86 5.08
CA ASP A 77 -16.35 3.01 6.26
C ASP A 77 -15.53 1.69 6.30
N GLN A 78 -14.53 1.54 5.43
CA GLN A 78 -13.59 0.41 5.41
C GLN A 78 -12.29 0.79 6.13
N GLY A 79 -11.87 -0.08 7.06
CA GLY A 79 -10.58 0.05 7.75
C GLY A 79 -9.48 -0.74 7.07
N TRP A 80 -8.23 -0.53 7.52
CA TRP A 80 -7.10 -1.36 7.13
C TRP A 80 -7.21 -2.75 7.74
N GLU A 81 -7.00 -3.78 6.92
CA GLU A 81 -6.86 -5.16 7.39
C GLU A 81 -5.44 -5.68 7.17
N ARG A 82 -5.03 -6.61 8.04
CA ARG A 82 -3.73 -7.25 7.93
C ARG A 82 -3.81 -8.32 6.84
N ALA A 83 -3.11 -8.10 5.73
CA ALA A 83 -3.12 -9.02 4.60
C ALA A 83 -2.19 -10.23 4.82
N ALA A 84 -1.09 -10.04 5.54
CA ALA A 84 -0.16 -11.10 5.93
C ALA A 84 0.68 -10.67 7.15
N ASP A 85 1.22 -11.63 7.90
CA ASP A 85 2.05 -11.41 9.10
C ASP A 85 3.29 -12.31 9.16
N GLY A 86 4.07 -12.24 10.23
CA GLY A 86 5.20 -13.15 10.45
C GLY A 86 6.47 -12.81 9.67
N PHE A 87 6.56 -11.60 9.13
CA PHE A 87 7.75 -11.08 8.47
C PHE A 87 8.57 -10.22 9.43
N GLN A 88 9.89 -10.38 9.42
CA GLN A 88 10.78 -9.47 10.14
C GLN A 88 11.02 -8.17 9.36
N PHE A 89 10.95 -8.24 8.04
CA PHE A 89 11.13 -7.10 7.15
C PHE A 89 10.39 -7.33 5.84
N THR A 90 9.71 -6.30 5.32
CA THR A 90 9.06 -6.31 4.01
C THR A 90 9.40 -5.03 3.26
N ASP A 91 9.56 -5.13 1.94
CA ASP A 91 9.88 -4.00 1.06
C ASP A 91 9.39 -4.29 -0.36
N GLY A 92 9.55 -3.32 -1.27
CA GLY A 92 9.36 -3.53 -2.71
C GLY A 92 7.95 -3.95 -3.10
N ALA A 93 6.93 -3.30 -2.53
CA ALA A 93 5.54 -3.52 -2.92
C ALA A 93 5.32 -3.21 -4.42
N CYS A 94 4.80 -4.17 -5.19
CA CYS A 94 4.39 -3.96 -6.58
C CYS A 94 3.21 -4.86 -6.97
N SER A 95 2.61 -4.62 -8.14
CA SER A 95 1.54 -5.45 -8.69
C SER A 95 1.80 -5.77 -10.16
N ASP A 96 1.30 -6.91 -10.61
CA ASP A 96 1.25 -7.27 -12.04
C ASP A 96 -0.03 -6.74 -12.72
N ALA A 97 -0.21 -7.06 -14.00
CA ALA A 97 -1.34 -6.61 -14.80
C ALA A 97 -2.66 -7.30 -14.41
N GLU A 98 -2.56 -8.48 -13.80
CA GLU A 98 -3.67 -9.30 -13.30
C GLU A 98 -4.12 -8.86 -11.89
N GLY A 99 -3.38 -7.94 -11.26
CA GLY A 99 -3.70 -7.38 -9.94
C GLY A 99 -3.24 -8.27 -8.78
N HIS A 100 -2.32 -9.20 -9.00
CA HIS A 100 -1.62 -9.86 -7.90
C HIS A 100 -0.64 -8.89 -7.25
N PHE A 101 -0.51 -8.98 -5.93
CA PHE A 101 0.37 -8.12 -5.16
C PHE A 101 1.65 -8.87 -4.77
N TYR A 102 2.81 -8.23 -4.92
CA TYR A 102 4.12 -8.81 -4.65
C TYR A 102 4.91 -7.91 -3.70
N PHE A 103 5.79 -8.54 -2.92
CA PHE A 103 6.72 -7.83 -2.05
C PHE A 103 7.92 -8.71 -1.75
N SER A 104 9.08 -8.10 -1.51
CA SER A 104 10.22 -8.79 -0.94
C SER A 104 10.04 -8.87 0.58
N GLY A 105 10.40 -10.02 1.16
CA GLY A 105 10.18 -10.28 2.58
C GLY A 105 11.25 -11.16 3.19
N ARG A 106 11.45 -10.99 4.50
CA ARG A 106 12.25 -11.89 5.34
C ARG A 106 11.35 -12.59 6.34
N ARG A 107 11.31 -13.92 6.29
CA ARG A 107 10.65 -14.79 7.28
C ARG A 107 11.68 -15.76 7.87
N GLY A 108 11.94 -15.68 9.17
CA GLY A 108 13.04 -16.43 9.78
C GLY A 108 14.38 -16.05 9.12
N ASP A 109 15.11 -17.05 8.65
CA ASP A 109 16.38 -16.88 7.92
C ASP A 109 16.19 -16.87 6.39
N GLU A 110 14.94 -16.90 5.91
CA GLU A 110 14.61 -16.98 4.49
C GLU A 110 14.26 -15.59 3.93
N ASN A 111 14.97 -15.20 2.86
CA ASN A 111 14.65 -14.05 2.03
C ASN A 111 13.97 -14.53 0.76
N ALA A 112 12.77 -14.02 0.48
CA ALA A 112 11.97 -14.43 -0.66
C ALA A 112 11.13 -13.27 -1.19
N ILE A 113 10.64 -13.44 -2.42
CA ILE A 113 9.56 -12.62 -2.97
C ILE A 113 8.27 -13.39 -2.75
N TYR A 114 7.33 -12.73 -2.10
CA TYR A 114 6.02 -13.27 -1.77
C TYR A 114 4.99 -12.68 -2.71
N ARG A 115 3.94 -13.46 -3.00
CA ARG A 115 2.76 -13.02 -3.74
C ARG A 115 1.53 -13.17 -2.86
N ILE A 116 0.66 -12.17 -2.86
CA ILE A 116 -0.71 -12.28 -2.36
C ILE A 116 -1.60 -12.42 -3.59
N HIS A 117 -2.05 -13.65 -3.81
CA HIS A 117 -3.02 -13.96 -4.85
C HIS A 117 -4.41 -13.52 -4.37
N HIS A 118 -5.15 -12.76 -5.19
CA HIS A 118 -6.47 -12.25 -4.83
C HIS A 118 -7.47 -13.36 -4.42
N ALA A 119 -7.35 -14.57 -4.98
CA ALA A 119 -8.22 -15.71 -4.66
C ALA A 119 -7.67 -16.70 -3.60
N HIS A 120 -6.36 -16.77 -3.40
CA HIS A 120 -5.72 -17.87 -2.66
C HIS A 120 -4.87 -17.40 -1.48
N GLY A 121 -4.68 -16.08 -1.33
CA GLY A 121 -3.89 -15.49 -0.26
C GLY A 121 -2.40 -15.55 -0.53
N LEU A 122 -1.62 -15.56 0.55
CA LEU A 122 -0.16 -15.46 0.53
C LEU A 122 0.51 -16.77 0.07
N GLU A 123 1.48 -16.66 -0.83
CA GLU A 123 2.39 -17.73 -1.22
C GLU A 123 3.82 -17.21 -1.46
N VAL A 124 4.79 -18.12 -1.52
CA VAL A 124 6.15 -17.82 -1.96
C VAL A 124 6.18 -17.84 -3.49
N PHE A 125 6.54 -16.72 -4.10
CA PHE A 125 6.63 -16.59 -5.56
C PHE A 125 8.04 -16.92 -6.07
N ILE A 126 9.07 -16.35 -5.41
CA ILE A 126 10.48 -16.64 -5.67
C ILE A 126 11.16 -16.92 -4.34
N ALA A 127 11.64 -18.16 -4.19
CA ALA A 127 12.48 -18.54 -3.05
C ALA A 127 13.94 -18.10 -3.29
N ASP A 128 14.71 -17.98 -2.21
CA ASP A 128 16.14 -17.63 -2.26
C ASP A 128 16.42 -16.33 -3.04
N ALA A 129 15.82 -15.23 -2.57
CA ALA A 129 16.01 -13.88 -3.10
C ALA A 129 16.81 -12.98 -2.14
N PRO A 130 18.07 -13.29 -1.83
CA PRO A 130 18.83 -12.61 -0.78
C PRO A 130 19.18 -11.16 -1.16
N GLY A 131 18.79 -10.24 -0.28
CA GLY A 131 19.12 -8.81 -0.41
C GLY A 131 18.32 -8.08 -1.48
N VAL A 132 17.28 -8.71 -2.05
CA VAL A 132 16.35 -8.06 -2.97
C VAL A 132 15.41 -7.17 -2.17
N SER A 133 15.28 -5.91 -2.57
CA SER A 133 14.42 -4.90 -1.96
C SER A 133 13.32 -4.44 -2.92
N GLY A 134 13.48 -3.27 -3.54
CA GLY A 134 12.53 -2.69 -4.48
C GLY A 134 12.22 -3.63 -5.63
N LEU A 135 10.92 -3.76 -5.97
CA LEU A 135 10.44 -4.60 -7.07
C LEU A 135 9.60 -3.77 -8.04
N ALA A 136 9.63 -4.13 -9.31
CA ALA A 136 8.73 -3.58 -10.33
C ALA A 136 8.58 -4.55 -11.50
N PHE A 137 7.36 -4.71 -12.02
CA PHE A 137 7.17 -5.36 -13.31
C PHE A 137 7.48 -4.38 -14.44
N GLY A 138 8.29 -4.83 -15.39
CA GLY A 138 8.56 -4.10 -16.62
C GLY A 138 7.42 -4.24 -17.64
N PRO A 139 7.39 -3.40 -18.69
CA PRO A 139 6.42 -3.52 -19.78
C PRO A 139 6.58 -4.81 -20.61
N ASP A 140 7.69 -5.52 -20.42
CA ASP A 140 7.99 -6.84 -20.98
C ASP A 140 7.44 -7.99 -20.14
N GLY A 141 6.74 -7.69 -19.04
CA GLY A 141 6.17 -8.67 -18.12
C GLY A 141 7.18 -9.31 -17.17
N ARG A 142 8.46 -8.90 -17.20
CA ARG A 142 9.49 -9.43 -16.31
C ARG A 142 9.52 -8.70 -14.99
N LEU A 143 9.84 -9.41 -13.91
CA LEU A 143 10.01 -8.83 -12.59
C LEU A 143 11.45 -8.34 -12.41
N TYR A 144 11.61 -7.05 -12.15
CA TYR A 144 12.88 -6.43 -11.82
C TYR A 144 13.00 -6.25 -10.31
N GLY A 145 14.21 -6.41 -9.79
CA GLY A 145 14.53 -6.24 -8.38
C GLY A 145 15.78 -5.40 -8.16
N CYS A 146 15.85 -4.68 -7.06
CA CYS A 146 17.05 -3.95 -6.65
C CYS A 146 17.79 -4.72 -5.54
N ARG A 147 19.12 -4.82 -5.63
CA ARG A 147 19.97 -5.36 -4.55
C ARG A 147 20.91 -4.28 -4.05
N TRP A 148 20.48 -3.55 -3.02
CA TRP A 148 21.21 -2.40 -2.49
C TRP A 148 22.66 -2.74 -2.10
N SER A 149 22.89 -3.86 -1.42
CA SER A 149 24.24 -4.27 -0.98
C SER A 149 25.19 -4.62 -2.12
N GLN A 150 24.66 -4.92 -3.31
CA GLN A 150 25.43 -5.29 -4.50
C GLN A 150 25.49 -4.17 -5.54
N ASN A 151 24.76 -3.07 -5.35
CA ASN A 151 24.63 -1.96 -6.31
C ASN A 151 24.17 -2.41 -7.70
N GLU A 152 23.21 -3.33 -7.77
CA GLU A 152 22.69 -3.85 -9.04
C GLU A 152 21.16 -3.83 -9.11
N VAL A 153 20.67 -3.82 -10.34
CA VAL A 153 19.30 -4.16 -10.70
C VAL A 153 19.35 -5.52 -11.37
N ILE A 154 18.53 -6.44 -10.88
CA ILE A 154 18.38 -7.79 -11.40
C ILE A 154 17.04 -7.93 -12.10
N VAL A 155 16.93 -8.95 -12.95
CA VAL A 155 15.68 -9.40 -13.54
C VAL A 155 15.47 -10.87 -13.21
N PHE A 156 14.24 -11.27 -12.90
CA PHE A 156 13.88 -12.67 -12.77
C PHE A 156 13.39 -13.19 -14.13
N ASP A 157 13.94 -14.32 -14.56
CA ASP A 157 13.49 -15.00 -15.78
C ASP A 157 12.13 -15.70 -15.60
N GLU A 158 11.62 -16.31 -16.67
CA GLU A 158 10.35 -17.06 -16.65
C GLU A 158 10.38 -18.28 -15.71
N GLN A 159 11.58 -18.75 -15.32
CA GLN A 159 11.78 -19.83 -14.36
C GLN A 159 12.01 -19.29 -12.94
N HIS A 160 11.79 -17.99 -12.72
CA HIS A 160 12.00 -17.27 -11.46
C HIS A 160 13.44 -17.32 -10.97
N LYS A 161 14.41 -17.48 -11.87
CA LYS A 161 15.82 -17.39 -11.53
C LYS A 161 16.31 -15.96 -11.70
N MET A 162 17.12 -15.54 -10.74
CA MET A 162 17.79 -14.25 -10.77
C MET A 162 18.82 -14.23 -11.91
N VAL A 163 18.70 -13.22 -12.77
CA VAL A 163 19.62 -12.89 -13.86
C VAL A 163 20.06 -11.44 -13.66
N VAL A 164 21.37 -11.18 -13.79
CA VAL A 164 21.97 -9.83 -13.73
C VAL A 164 22.13 -9.29 -15.13
#